data_AF-A0A352UD50-F1
#
_entry.id   AF-A0A352UD50-F1
#
_cell.length_a   1.000
_cell.length_b   1.000
_cell.length_c   1.000
_cell.angle_alpha   90.00
_cell.angle_beta   90.00
_cell.angle_gamma   90.00
#
_symmetry.space_group_name_H-M   'P 1'
#
loop_
_entity.id
_entity.type
_entity.pdbx_description
1 polymer ?
#
loop_
_entity_poly.entity_id
_entity_poly.type
_entity_poly.pdbx_seq_one_letter_code
_entity_poly.pdbx_strand_id
1 'polypeptide(L)'
;MNATSRNQSNETDLAEFIRDRGPHCLIVARHGETEWNAERRLQGQQDIPLNSRGRSQALAMARLLRSIPLIQVHSSTLQRCQQTARPIAEANIGRPNVVSSDLLKETSLGVLEGEF
;
A
#
# COMPACT_ATOMS: atom_id res chain seq x y z
N MET A 1 24.36 27.58 15.59
CA MET A 1 25.15 26.62 14.78
C MET A 1 24.31 25.37 14.61
N ASN A 2 24.00 25.08 13.34
CA ASN A 2 23.37 23.92 12.70
C ASN A 2 22.37 23.05 13.47
N ALA A 3 21.10 23.24 13.08
CA ALA A 3 20.10 22.20 13.00
C ALA A 3 20.51 21.17 11.92
N THR A 4 20.53 19.89 12.29
CA THR A 4 20.69 18.80 11.30
C THR A 4 19.88 17.57 11.70
N SER A 5 18.87 17.28 10.87
CA SER A 5 18.41 15.94 10.46
C SER A 5 17.70 15.02 11.47
N ARG A 6 16.38 15.22 11.65
CA ARG A 6 15.43 14.23 12.23
C ARG A 6 14.66 13.40 11.18
N ASN A 7 15.11 13.34 9.92
CA ASN A 7 14.27 12.84 8.82
C ASN A 7 14.67 11.48 8.23
N GLN A 8 15.66 10.78 8.81
CA GLN A 8 16.09 9.44 8.37
C GLN A 8 15.73 8.31 9.36
N SER A 9 15.18 8.63 10.53
CA SER A 9 14.87 7.66 11.58
C SER A 9 13.65 6.79 11.25
N ASN A 10 12.54 7.39 10.80
CA ASN A 10 11.25 6.69 10.81
C ASN A 10 11.12 5.48 9.86
N GLU A 11 11.74 5.51 8.67
CA GLU A 11 11.65 4.40 7.72
C GLU A 11 12.54 3.22 8.12
N THR A 12 13.74 3.51 8.63
CA THR A 12 14.67 2.49 9.11
C THR A 12 14.10 1.79 10.34
N ASP A 13 13.52 2.57 11.27
CA ASP A 13 12.88 2.08 12.49
C ASP A 13 11.71 1.13 12.19
N LEU A 14 10.87 1.47 11.20
CA LEU A 14 9.73 0.62 10.82
C LEU A 14 10.19 -0.69 10.15
N ALA A 15 11.19 -0.63 9.27
CA ALA A 15 11.71 -1.82 8.61
C ALA A 15 12.41 -2.76 9.62
N GLU A 16 13.11 -2.21 10.62
CA GLU A 16 13.70 -2.97 11.72
C GLU A 16 12.63 -3.57 12.62
N PHE A 17 11.64 -2.78 13.04
CA PHE A 17 10.50 -3.26 13.81
C PHE A 17 9.79 -4.44 13.16
N ILE A 18 9.62 -4.42 11.84
CA ILE A 18 8.99 -5.53 11.09
C ILE A 18 9.89 -6.78 11.07
N ARG A 19 11.21 -6.61 10.89
CA ARG A 19 12.15 -7.74 10.89
C ARG A 19 12.17 -8.48 12.23
N ASP A 20 12.09 -7.75 13.33
CA ASP A 20 12.15 -8.31 14.69
C ASP A 20 10.93 -9.16 15.08
N ARG A 21 9.79 -8.99 14.39
CA ARG A 21 8.57 -9.78 14.65
C ARG A 21 8.64 -11.22 14.12
N GLY A 22 9.67 -11.56 13.35
CA GLY A 22 9.84 -12.90 12.79
C GLY A 22 8.73 -13.28 11.79
N PRO A 23 8.52 -14.58 11.49
CA PRO A 23 7.66 -15.03 10.40
C PRO A 23 6.16 -14.85 10.64
N HIS A 24 5.74 -14.35 11.81
CA HIS A 24 4.34 -14.19 12.22
C HIS A 24 3.88 -12.73 12.20
N CYS A 25 4.37 -11.94 11.23
CA CYS A 25 3.97 -10.55 11.06
C CYS A 25 2.94 -10.41 9.93
N LEU A 26 1.78 -9.81 10.24
CA LEU A 26 0.82 -9.35 9.24
C LEU A 26 0.97 -7.85 9.04
N ILE A 27 1.31 -7.44 7.82
CA ILE A 27 1.38 -6.03 7.43
C ILE A 27 0.09 -5.69 6.67
N VAL A 28 -0.69 -4.77 7.21
CA VAL A 28 -1.90 -4.25 6.54
C VAL A 28 -1.60 -2.85 6.02
N ALA A 29 -1.68 -2.68 4.70
CA ALA A 29 -1.43 -1.40 4.05
C ALA A 29 -2.65 -0.95 3.25
N ARG A 30 -3.03 0.32 3.38
CA ARG A 30 -4.01 0.94 2.50
C ARG A 30 -3.39 1.18 1.12
N HIS A 31 -4.19 1.09 0.06
CA HIS A 31 -3.76 1.47 -1.28
C HIS A 31 -3.32 2.95 -1.35
N GLY A 32 -2.51 3.28 -2.37
CA GLY A 32 -2.17 4.67 -2.66
C GLY A 32 -3.38 5.52 -3.04
N GLU A 33 -3.21 6.84 -3.07
CA GLU A 33 -4.26 7.81 -3.40
C GLU A 33 -4.84 7.61 -4.81
N THR A 34 -6.16 7.78 -4.92
CA THR A 34 -6.93 7.86 -6.17
C THR A 34 -7.44 9.30 -6.37
N GLU A 35 -7.96 9.62 -7.56
CA GLU A 35 -8.61 10.92 -7.78
C GLU A 35 -9.77 11.16 -6.81
N TRP A 36 -10.61 10.14 -6.56
CA TRP A 36 -11.72 10.27 -5.60
C TRP A 36 -11.24 10.51 -4.17
N ASN A 37 -10.12 9.93 -3.74
CA ASN A 37 -9.56 10.24 -2.43
C ASN A 37 -9.09 11.70 -2.34
N ALA A 38 -8.47 12.21 -3.40
CA ALA A 38 -8.01 13.61 -3.47
C ALA A 38 -9.19 14.60 -3.48
N GLU A 39 -10.27 14.24 -4.20
CA GLU A 39 -11.53 14.99 -4.27
C GLU A 39 -12.40 14.83 -3.02
N ARG A 40 -12.02 13.93 -2.09
CA ARG A 40 -12.79 13.56 -0.88
C ARG A 40 -14.15 12.90 -1.18
N ARG A 41 -14.29 12.28 -2.34
CA ARG A 41 -15.44 11.46 -2.71
C ARG A 41 -15.43 10.12 -1.99
N LEU A 42 -16.62 9.63 -1.67
CA LEU A 42 -16.82 8.28 -1.17
C LEU A 42 -16.39 7.26 -2.22
N GLN A 43 -15.51 6.34 -1.81
CA GLN A 43 -15.01 5.30 -2.69
C GLN A 43 -15.16 3.93 -2.02
N GLY A 44 -16.11 3.13 -2.51
CA GLY A 44 -16.28 1.73 -2.14
C GLY A 44 -15.70 0.82 -3.21
N GLN A 45 -16.54 0.12 -3.96
CA GLN A 45 -16.14 -0.84 -4.98
C GLN A 45 -15.98 -0.24 -6.38
N GLN A 46 -16.27 1.05 -6.56
CA GLN A 46 -15.96 1.71 -7.83
C GLN A 46 -14.45 1.66 -8.11
N ASP A 47 -14.11 1.17 -9.30
CA ASP A 47 -12.73 0.80 -9.65
C ASP A 47 -11.93 1.97 -10.22
N ILE A 48 -11.73 3.00 -9.40
CA ILE A 48 -10.89 4.15 -9.74
C ILE A 48 -9.41 3.77 -9.48
N PRO A 49 -8.52 3.92 -10.48
CA PRO A 49 -7.10 3.60 -10.34
C PRO A 49 -6.35 4.61 -9.47
N LEU A 50 -5.09 4.31 -9.16
CA LEU A 50 -4.19 5.26 -8.48
C LEU A 50 -3.94 6.49 -9.34
N ASN A 51 -3.92 7.66 -8.71
CA ASN A 51 -3.43 8.89 -9.34
C ASN A 51 -1.88 8.92 -9.33
N SER A 52 -1.28 10.01 -9.82
CA SER A 52 0.19 10.16 -9.87
C SER A 52 0.84 10.11 -8.48
N ARG A 53 0.18 10.70 -7.48
CA ARG A 53 0.61 10.65 -6.08
C ARG A 53 0.50 9.24 -5.51
N GLY A 54 -0.60 8.54 -5.75
CA GLY A 54 -0.82 7.15 -5.34
C GLY A 54 0.23 6.20 -5.91
N ARG A 55 0.60 6.34 -7.18
CA ARG A 55 1.70 5.58 -7.79
C ARG A 55 3.04 5.86 -7.08
N SER A 56 3.29 7.12 -6.71
CA SER A 56 4.50 7.49 -5.97
C SER A 56 4.52 6.91 -4.55
N GLN A 57 3.37 6.88 -3.88
CA GLN A 57 3.21 6.22 -2.57
C GLN A 57 3.45 4.71 -2.65
N ALA A 58 2.91 4.04 -3.67
CA ALA A 58 3.15 2.62 -3.91
C ALA A 58 4.64 2.31 -4.09
N LEU A 59 5.35 3.15 -4.86
CA LEU A 59 6.80 3.02 -5.04
C LEU A 59 7.59 3.28 -3.75
N ALA A 60 7.17 4.23 -2.92
CA ALA A 60 7.79 4.48 -1.62
C ALA A 60 7.64 3.27 -0.69
N MET A 61 6.45 2.68 -0.63
CA MET A 61 6.19 1.47 0.16
C MET A 61 6.98 0.27 -0.36
N ALA A 62 7.11 0.13 -1.68
CA ALA A 62 7.96 -0.90 -2.29
C ALA A 62 9.44 -0.78 -1.89
N ARG A 63 9.96 0.46 -1.80
CA ARG A 63 11.34 0.71 -1.34
C ARG A 63 11.51 0.34 0.14
N LEU A 64 10.56 0.74 0.98
CA LEU A 64 10.57 0.45 2.41
C LEU A 64 10.57 -1.06 2.69
N LEU A 65 9.71 -1.80 1.99
CA LEU A 65 9.51 -3.23 2.20
C LEU A 65 10.50 -4.11 1.44
N ARG A 66 11.41 -3.53 0.62
CA ARG A 66 12.32 -4.28 -0.26
C ARG A 66 13.12 -5.36 0.46
N SER A 67 13.69 -5.06 1.62
CA SER A 67 14.58 -5.97 2.36
C SER A 67 13.85 -6.86 3.37
N ILE A 68 12.54 -6.72 3.51
CA ILE A 68 11.72 -7.53 4.41
C ILE A 68 11.32 -8.79 3.64
N PRO A 69 11.65 -10.01 4.09
CA PRO A 69 11.36 -11.24 3.35
C PRO A 69 9.86 -11.58 3.42
N LEU A 70 9.04 -10.93 2.58
CA LEU A 70 7.61 -11.17 2.52
C LEU A 70 7.34 -12.55 1.93
N ILE A 71 6.50 -13.33 2.61
CA ILE A 71 6.14 -14.69 2.18
C ILE A 71 5.06 -14.64 1.09
N GLN A 72 4.05 -13.78 1.26
CA GLN A 72 2.96 -13.57 0.30
C GLN A 72 2.49 -12.11 0.33
N VAL A 73 1.89 -11.67 -0.78
CA VAL A 73 1.19 -10.38 -0.87
C VAL A 73 -0.25 -10.64 -1.28
N HIS A 74 -1.21 -10.20 -0.47
CA HIS A 74 -2.63 -10.27 -0.79
C HIS A 74 -3.15 -8.89 -1.14
N SER A 75 -4.10 -8.84 -2.09
CA SER A 75 -4.73 -7.60 -2.52
C SER A 75 -6.19 -7.84 -2.86
N SER A 76 -7.00 -6.79 -2.84
CA SER A 76 -8.30 -6.87 -3.50
C SER A 76 -8.11 -6.88 -5.02
N THR A 77 -9.14 -7.29 -5.76
CA THR A 77 -9.13 -7.24 -7.23
C THR A 77 -9.31 -5.81 -7.79
N LEU A 78 -9.48 -4.80 -6.93
CA LEU A 78 -9.61 -3.40 -7.35
C LEU A 78 -8.25 -2.87 -7.84
N GLN A 79 -8.25 -2.16 -8.97
CA GLN A 79 -7.04 -1.67 -9.64
C GLN A 79 -6.16 -0.87 -8.70
N ARG A 80 -6.72 0.01 -7.85
CA ARG A 80 -5.92 0.79 -6.89
C ARG A 80 -5.12 -0.08 -5.90
N CYS A 81 -5.70 -1.20 -5.46
CA CYS A 81 -5.02 -2.14 -4.58
C CYS A 81 -3.97 -2.94 -5.37
N GLN A 82 -4.29 -3.42 -6.57
CA GLN A 82 -3.34 -4.14 -7.42
C GLN A 82 -2.13 -3.27 -7.85
N GLN A 83 -2.38 -2.02 -8.22
CA GLN A 83 -1.36 -1.03 -8.59
C GLN A 83 -0.49 -0.64 -7.39
N THR A 84 -0.98 -0.79 -6.16
CA THR A 84 -0.18 -0.63 -4.94
C THR A 84 0.65 -1.89 -4.64
N ALA A 85 0.03 -3.07 -4.75
CA ALA A 85 0.64 -4.35 -4.38
C ALA A 85 1.74 -4.79 -5.36
N ARG A 86 1.56 -4.56 -6.66
CA ARG A 86 2.50 -5.05 -7.69
C ARG A 86 3.93 -4.51 -7.51
N PRO A 87 4.16 -3.19 -7.37
CA PRO A 87 5.52 -2.68 -7.13
C PRO A 87 6.16 -3.23 -5.86
N ILE A 88 5.37 -3.48 -4.80
CA ILE A 88 5.86 -4.05 -3.54
C ILE A 88 6.40 -5.47 -3.79
N ALA A 89 5.60 -6.32 -4.43
CA ALA A 89 6.01 -7.68 -4.77
C ALA A 89 7.23 -7.72 -5.70
N GLU A 90 7.24 -6.89 -6.76
CA GLU A 90 8.34 -6.84 -7.74
C GLU A 90 9.67 -6.38 -7.12
N ALA A 91 9.63 -5.39 -6.21
CA ALA A 91 10.81 -4.86 -5.57
C ALA A 91 11.30 -5.71 -4.39
N ASN A 92 10.45 -6.54 -3.80
CA ASN A 92 10.79 -7.32 -2.61
C ASN A 92 11.89 -8.36 -2.86
N ILE A 93 12.76 -8.57 -1.87
CA ILE A 93 13.84 -9.56 -1.92
C ILE A 93 13.34 -10.99 -2.22
N GLY A 94 12.17 -11.35 -1.71
CA GLY A 94 11.56 -12.66 -1.92
C GLY A 94 10.70 -12.77 -3.18
N ARG A 95 10.43 -11.65 -3.87
CA ARG A 95 9.53 -11.56 -5.03
C ARG A 95 8.25 -12.40 -4.89
N PRO A 96 7.48 -12.23 -3.80
CA PRO A 96 6.30 -13.04 -3.55
C PRO A 96 5.24 -12.82 -4.64
N ASN A 97 4.44 -13.86 -4.91
CA ASN A 97 3.27 -13.70 -5.78
C ASN A 97 2.24 -12.77 -5.15
N VAL A 98 1.55 -11.99 -5.99
CA VAL A 98 0.37 -11.22 -5.58
C VAL A 98 -0.88 -12.06 -5.79
N VAL A 99 -1.59 -12.38 -4.71
CA VAL A 99 -2.86 -13.09 -4.74
C VAL A 99 -4.00 -12.09 -4.59
N SER A 100 -4.81 -11.92 -5.63
CA SER A 100 -5.97 -11.02 -5.61
C SER A 100 -7.25 -11.75 -5.21
N SER A 101 -8.10 -11.14 -4.38
CA SER A 101 -9.39 -11.72 -3.99
C SER A 101 -10.49 -10.66 -3.83
N ASP A 102 -11.70 -10.98 -4.29
CA ASP A 102 -12.90 -10.16 -4.09
C ASP A 102 -13.29 -10.04 -2.62
N LEU A 103 -12.88 -11.00 -1.77
CA LEU A 103 -13.13 -10.99 -0.32
C LEU A 103 -12.41 -9.84 0.41
N LEU A 104 -11.44 -9.20 -0.25
CA LEU A 104 -10.67 -8.07 0.29
C LEU A 104 -11.15 -6.72 -0.27
N LYS A 105 -12.22 -6.69 -1.08
CA LYS A 105 -12.79 -5.44 -1.59
C LYS A 105 -13.28 -4.56 -0.44
N GLU A 106 -13.21 -3.26 -0.66
CA GLU A 106 -13.85 -2.29 0.23
C GLU A 106 -15.36 -2.54 0.30
N THR A 107 -15.97 -2.07 1.37
CA THR A 107 -17.42 -2.05 1.56
C THR A 107 -18.09 -1.37 0.38
N SER A 108 -19.11 -2.01 -0.21
CA SER A 108 -19.92 -1.36 -1.23
C SER A 108 -20.73 -0.23 -0.59
N LEU A 109 -20.61 0.97 -1.16
CA LEU A 109 -21.34 2.15 -0.67
C LEU A 109 -22.64 2.38 -1.46
N GLY A 110 -22.93 1.54 -2.45
CA GLY A 110 -24.15 1.59 -3.25
C GLY A 110 -24.33 2.95 -3.91
N VAL A 111 -25.49 3.57 -3.67
CA VAL A 111 -25.85 4.89 -4.24
C VAL A 111 -24.98 6.05 -3.72
N LEU A 112 -24.14 5.81 -2.70
CA LEU A 112 -23.24 6.82 -2.15
C LEU A 112 -21.86 6.83 -2.83
N GLU A 113 -21.55 5.89 -3.73
CA GLU A 113 -20.27 5.88 -4.46
C GLU A 113 -20.12 7.16 -5.30
N GLY A 114 -19.04 7.92 -5.09
CA GLY A 114 -18.75 9.15 -5.84
C GLY A 114 -19.35 10.42 -5.24
N GLU A 115 -20.11 10.31 -4.15
CA GLU A 115 -20.69 11.44 -3.44
C GLU A 115 -19.66 12.17 -2.54
N PHE A 116 -19.96 13.44 -2.23
CA PHE A 116 -19.14 14.53 -1.65
C PHE A 116 -18.47 15.47 -2.65
#